data_AF-A0A062XYZ0-F1
#
_entry.id   AF-A0A062XYZ0-F1
#
_cell.length_a   1.000
_cell.length_b   1.000
_cell.length_c   1.000
_cell.angle_alpha   90.00
_cell.angle_beta   90.00
_cell.angle_gamma   90.00
#
_symmetry.space_group_name_H-M   'P 1'
#
loop_
_entity.id
_entity.type
_entity.pdbx_description
1 polymer ?
#
loop_
_entity_poly.entity_id
_entity_poly.type
_entity_poly.pdbx_seq_one_letter_code
_entity_poly.pdbx_strand_id
1 'polypeptide(L)'
;MKGGKLLAALAVVTGIVLGAAVAAWVVLWLSLKASAVRVPAVEGQPPEAAARALQAVGLVPRLQEPVPDATHPAGTVARQRPVAGFQLKRGSTVLLYPSLGTAGLAVPDLVGLPPAAAAVQLEQAGLAEGEHAEVQGEGTAMVVIAQSPAPGSLLPPGGKVSLLINRQARENRVVMPDMVGEPVDVAQNLLSRWGFRVDGVQPVPYPGLPAGVVVKQTPMAGGPASLGTGVVLWASR
;
A
#
# COMPACT_ATOMS: atom_id res chain seq x y z
N MET A 1 -33.32 31.97 -89.55
CA MET A 1 -32.12 31.27 -88.99
C MET A 1 -31.86 31.51 -87.48
N LYS A 2 -32.80 32.02 -86.67
CA LYS A 2 -32.56 32.30 -85.23
C LYS A 2 -32.98 31.17 -84.26
N GLY A 3 -33.91 30.28 -84.64
CA GLY A 3 -34.44 29.24 -83.76
C GLY A 3 -33.48 28.08 -83.42
N GLY A 4 -32.61 27.68 -84.35
CA GLY A 4 -31.67 26.55 -84.13
C GLY A 4 -30.56 26.86 -83.11
N LYS A 5 -30.14 28.11 -82.99
CA LYS A 5 -29.12 28.54 -82.02
C LYS A 5 -29.64 28.56 -80.57
N LEU A 6 -30.93 28.86 -80.40
CA LEU A 6 -31.59 28.86 -79.08
C LEU A 6 -31.81 27.43 -78.55
N LEU A 7 -32.22 26.51 -79.42
CA LEU A 7 -32.36 25.09 -79.05
C LEU A 7 -31.00 24.43 -78.74
N ALA A 8 -29.96 24.76 -79.50
CA ALA A 8 -28.60 24.29 -79.22
C ALA A 8 -28.06 24.85 -77.89
N ALA A 9 -28.28 26.13 -77.62
CA ALA A 9 -27.89 26.74 -76.33
C ALA A 9 -28.64 26.10 -75.14
N LEU A 10 -29.94 25.84 -75.29
CA LEU A 10 -30.75 25.21 -74.25
C LEU A 10 -30.26 23.79 -73.93
N ALA A 11 -29.93 23.00 -74.96
CA ALA A 11 -29.41 21.63 -74.82
C ALA A 11 -28.03 21.59 -74.12
N VAL A 12 -27.15 22.55 -74.41
CA VAL A 12 -25.86 22.68 -73.73
C VAL A 12 -26.06 23.02 -72.26
N VAL A 13 -26.96 23.96 -71.95
CA VAL A 13 -27.28 24.32 -70.56
C VAL A 13 -27.88 23.15 -69.80
N THR A 14 -28.78 22.37 -70.40
CA THR A 14 -29.35 21.17 -69.76
C THR A 14 -28.29 20.10 -69.52
N GLY A 15 -27.38 19.89 -70.47
CA GLY A 15 -26.26 18.97 -70.32
C GLY A 15 -25.32 19.34 -69.16
N ILE A 16 -25.03 20.63 -68.99
CA ILE A 16 -24.20 21.13 -67.88
C ILE A 16 -24.92 20.94 -66.54
N VAL A 17 -26.21 21.27 -66.46
CA VAL A 17 -27.00 21.11 -65.23
C VAL A 17 -27.11 19.63 -64.83
N LEU A 18 -27.34 18.74 -65.78
CA LEU A 18 -27.37 17.29 -65.54
C LEU A 18 -25.99 16.76 -65.13
N GLY A 19 -24.92 17.21 -65.79
CA GLY A 19 -23.55 16.85 -65.42
C GLY A 19 -23.18 17.29 -64.00
N ALA A 20 -23.56 18.50 -63.61
CA ALA A 20 -23.37 19.02 -62.26
C ALA A 20 -24.20 18.24 -61.23
N ALA A 21 -25.44 17.89 -61.56
CA ALA A 21 -26.30 17.08 -60.68
C ALA A 21 -25.75 15.66 -60.48
N VAL A 22 -25.24 15.02 -61.54
CA VAL A 22 -24.59 13.72 -61.46
C VAL A 22 -23.28 13.80 -60.68
N ALA A 23 -22.45 14.81 -60.92
CA ALA A 23 -21.22 15.02 -60.15
C ALA A 23 -21.52 15.26 -58.66
N ALA A 24 -22.51 16.10 -58.35
CA ALA A 24 -22.95 16.33 -56.97
C ALA A 24 -23.52 15.04 -56.34
N TRP A 25 -24.29 14.25 -57.08
CA TRP A 25 -24.82 12.97 -56.61
C TRP A 25 -23.72 11.93 -56.39
N VAL A 26 -22.73 11.85 -57.29
CA VAL A 26 -21.56 10.97 -57.19
C VAL A 26 -20.70 11.38 -55.99
N VAL A 27 -20.39 12.67 -55.84
CA VAL A 27 -19.64 13.19 -54.68
C VAL A 27 -20.39 12.93 -53.37
N LEU A 28 -21.71 13.13 -53.36
CA LEU A 28 -22.56 12.85 -52.19
C LEU A 28 -22.59 11.35 -51.88
N TRP A 29 -22.74 10.49 -52.90
CA TRP A 29 -22.75 9.03 -52.76
C TRP A 29 -21.40 8.48 -52.30
N LEU A 30 -20.29 8.99 -52.84
CA LEU A 30 -18.92 8.69 -52.38
C LEU A 30 -18.69 9.15 -50.94
N SER A 31 -19.22 10.32 -50.55
CA SER A 31 -19.12 10.84 -49.19
C SER A 31 -19.91 10.01 -48.17
N LEU A 32 -21.07 9.48 -48.57
CA LEU A 32 -21.91 8.60 -47.76
C LEU A 32 -21.36 7.16 -47.69
N LYS A 33 -20.57 6.73 -48.67
CA LYS A 33 -19.86 5.43 -48.66
C LYS A 33 -18.65 5.38 -47.71
N ALA A 34 -18.25 6.50 -47.11
CA ALA A 34 -17.20 6.50 -46.09
C ALA A 34 -17.61 5.61 -44.91
N SER A 35 -16.95 4.45 -44.78
CA SER A 35 -17.34 3.41 -43.81
C SER A 35 -17.29 3.95 -42.39
N ALA A 36 -18.47 4.04 -41.76
CA ALA A 36 -18.58 4.31 -40.34
C ALA A 36 -18.05 3.10 -39.56
N VAL A 37 -17.21 3.37 -38.57
CA VAL A 37 -16.58 2.39 -37.70
C VAL A 37 -17.04 2.67 -36.28
N ARG A 38 -17.39 1.61 -35.55
CA ARG A 38 -17.76 1.72 -34.15
C ARG A 38 -16.50 1.81 -33.28
N VAL A 39 -16.46 2.79 -32.38
CA VAL A 39 -15.35 2.97 -31.44
C VAL A 39 -15.36 1.82 -30.42
N PRO A 40 -14.28 1.03 -30.30
CA PRO A 40 -14.15 -0.03 -29.29
C PRO A 40 -14.00 0.56 -27.88
N ALA A 41 -14.35 -0.25 -26.87
CA ALA A 41 -14.06 0.06 -25.47
C ALA A 41 -12.61 -0.31 -25.16
N VAL A 42 -11.80 0.70 -24.84
CA VAL A 42 -10.38 0.55 -24.52
C VAL A 42 -10.02 1.11 -23.14
N GLU A 43 -11.00 1.53 -22.36
CA GLU A 43 -10.85 1.93 -20.95
C GLU A 43 -10.36 0.74 -20.10
N GLY A 44 -9.46 1.00 -19.16
CA GLY A 44 -8.80 -0.02 -18.34
C GLY A 44 -7.73 -0.87 -19.06
N GLN A 45 -7.53 -0.70 -20.37
CA GLN A 45 -6.46 -1.37 -21.10
C GLN A 45 -5.14 -0.57 -21.05
N PRO A 46 -3.97 -1.22 -21.22
CA PRO A 46 -2.72 -0.53 -21.46
C PRO A 46 -2.81 0.37 -22.71
N PRO A 47 -2.24 1.59 -22.70
CA PRO A 47 -2.26 2.53 -23.83
C PRO A 47 -1.84 1.92 -25.17
N GLU A 48 -0.87 1.01 -25.17
CA GLU A 48 -0.37 0.34 -26.38
C GLU A 48 -1.35 -0.72 -26.90
N ALA A 49 -2.06 -1.40 -26.01
CA ALA A 49 -3.12 -2.34 -26.39
C ALA A 49 -4.35 -1.58 -26.93
N ALA A 50 -4.74 -0.50 -26.25
CA ALA A 50 -5.80 0.41 -26.66
C ALA A 50 -5.53 1.01 -28.04
N ALA A 51 -4.30 1.49 -28.28
CA ALA A 51 -3.88 2.03 -29.56
C ALA A 51 -4.00 1.00 -30.69
N ARG A 52 -3.55 -0.25 -30.46
CA ARG A 52 -3.68 -1.34 -31.43
C ARG A 52 -5.13 -1.69 -31.73
N ALA A 53 -5.99 -1.75 -30.72
CA ALA A 53 -7.42 -2.00 -30.90
C ALA A 53 -8.11 -0.93 -31.76
N LEU A 54 -7.75 0.35 -31.55
CA LEU A 54 -8.26 1.47 -32.35
C LEU A 54 -7.74 1.45 -33.80
N GLN A 55 -6.45 1.16 -33.98
CA GLN A 55 -5.86 1.05 -35.32
C GLN A 55 -6.43 -0.11 -36.12
N ALA A 56 -6.74 -1.24 -35.48
CA ALA A 56 -7.33 -2.41 -36.13
C ALA A 56 -8.69 -2.11 -36.77
N VAL A 57 -9.46 -1.19 -36.17
CA VAL A 57 -10.74 -0.74 -36.74
C VAL A 57 -10.56 0.47 -37.68
N GLY A 58 -9.34 0.99 -37.84
CA GLY A 58 -9.00 2.11 -38.71
C GLY A 58 -9.24 3.47 -38.08
N LEU A 59 -9.17 3.59 -36.76
CA LEU A 59 -9.19 4.85 -36.01
C LEU A 59 -7.76 5.25 -35.61
N VAL A 60 -7.54 6.55 -35.40
CA VAL A 60 -6.22 7.10 -35.06
C VAL A 60 -6.17 7.40 -33.56
N PRO A 61 -5.42 6.62 -32.75
CA PRO A 61 -5.26 6.93 -31.33
C PRO A 61 -4.37 8.16 -31.15
N ARG A 62 -4.74 9.06 -30.23
CA ARG A 62 -3.87 10.12 -29.73
C ARG A 62 -3.84 10.12 -28.21
N LEU A 63 -2.65 10.00 -27.66
CA LEU A 63 -2.44 10.15 -26.22
C LEU A 63 -2.57 11.62 -25.83
N GLN A 64 -3.21 11.86 -24.70
CA GLN A 64 -3.34 13.15 -24.04
C GLN A 64 -2.55 13.12 -22.74
N GLU A 65 -2.52 14.26 -22.05
CA GLU A 65 -1.94 14.34 -20.71
C GLU A 65 -2.63 13.33 -19.76
N PRO A 66 -1.85 12.60 -18.94
CA PRO A 66 -2.39 11.70 -17.94
C PRO A 66 -3.30 12.42 -16.94
N VAL A 67 -4.36 11.75 -16.48
CA VAL A 67 -5.35 12.30 -15.54
C VAL A 67 -5.43 11.43 -14.29
N PRO A 68 -5.67 12.02 -13.11
CA PRO A 68 -6.02 11.25 -11.92
C PRO A 68 -7.32 10.48 -12.17
N ASP A 69 -7.33 9.20 -11.83
CA ASP A 69 -8.50 8.34 -11.98
C ASP A 69 -8.53 7.26 -10.90
N ALA A 70 -9.60 7.26 -10.11
CA ALA A 70 -9.78 6.31 -9.03
C ALA A 70 -10.38 4.97 -9.51
N THR A 71 -10.91 4.91 -10.72
CA THR A 71 -11.59 3.72 -11.25
C THR A 71 -10.61 2.77 -11.94
N HIS A 72 -9.64 3.30 -12.69
CA HIS A 72 -8.66 2.48 -13.40
C HIS A 72 -7.24 2.64 -12.84
N PRO A 73 -6.45 1.55 -12.73
CA PRO A 73 -5.11 1.61 -12.16
C PRO A 73 -4.16 2.46 -13.01
N ALA A 74 -3.11 2.98 -12.36
CA ALA A 74 -2.07 3.75 -13.04
C ALA A 74 -1.47 2.96 -14.22
N GLY A 75 -1.24 3.65 -15.33
CA GLY A 75 -0.71 3.04 -16.55
C GLY A 75 -1.75 2.35 -17.45
N THR A 76 -3.04 2.48 -17.15
CA THR A 76 -4.14 2.08 -18.04
C THR A 76 -4.85 3.30 -18.62
N VAL A 77 -5.75 3.15 -19.60
CA VAL A 77 -6.58 4.24 -20.11
C VAL A 77 -7.69 4.56 -19.11
N ALA A 78 -7.65 5.75 -18.50
CA ALA A 78 -8.68 6.25 -17.58
C ALA A 78 -10.00 6.53 -18.31
N ARG A 79 -9.90 7.17 -19.48
CA ARG A 79 -11.05 7.50 -20.31
C ARG A 79 -10.65 7.67 -21.76
N GLN A 80 -11.61 7.44 -22.65
CA GLN A 80 -11.48 7.72 -24.08
C GLN A 80 -12.49 8.76 -24.55
N ARG A 81 -12.13 9.52 -25.59
CA ARG A 81 -13.08 10.41 -26.29
C ARG A 81 -12.92 10.30 -27.80
N PRO A 82 -13.98 10.01 -28.57
CA PRO A 82 -15.35 9.70 -28.13
C PRO A 82 -15.49 8.40 -27.32
N VAL A 83 -16.58 8.30 -26.55
CA VAL A 83 -16.89 7.11 -25.73
C VAL A 83 -17.10 5.87 -26.61
N ALA A 84 -16.94 4.70 -26.01
CA ALA A 84 -17.16 3.43 -26.69
C ALA A 84 -18.58 3.34 -27.30
N GLY A 85 -18.70 2.67 -28.45
CA GLY A 85 -19.97 2.51 -29.16
C GLY A 85 -20.34 3.66 -30.12
N PHE A 86 -19.66 4.81 -30.04
CA PHE A 86 -19.87 5.91 -30.98
C PHE A 86 -19.46 5.50 -32.41
N GLN A 87 -20.10 6.08 -33.44
CA GLN A 87 -19.73 5.82 -34.84
C GLN A 87 -18.90 6.97 -35.39
N LEU A 88 -17.71 6.65 -35.88
CA LEU A 88 -16.79 7.59 -36.49
C LEU A 88 -16.45 7.18 -37.92
N LYS A 89 -16.11 8.16 -38.76
CA LYS A 89 -15.54 7.84 -40.06
C LYS A 89 -14.17 7.19 -39.87
N ARG A 90 -13.83 6.19 -40.66
CA ARG A 90 -12.46 5.65 -40.70
C ARG A 90 -11.43 6.80 -40.86
N GLY A 91 -10.33 6.72 -40.12
CA GLY A 91 -9.29 7.76 -40.04
C GLY A 91 -9.56 8.85 -38.98
N SER A 92 -10.70 8.79 -38.28
CA SER A 92 -11.01 9.75 -37.21
C SER A 92 -10.14 9.52 -35.97
N THR A 93 -9.85 10.60 -35.25
CA THR A 93 -9.03 10.58 -34.04
C THR A 93 -9.84 10.18 -32.82
N VAL A 94 -9.26 9.31 -31.98
CA VAL A 94 -9.76 9.00 -30.63
C VAL A 94 -8.70 9.42 -29.62
N LEU A 95 -9.08 10.30 -28.69
CA LEU A 95 -8.25 10.78 -27.61
C LEU A 95 -8.25 9.75 -26.47
N LEU A 96 -7.06 9.37 -26.02
CA LEU A 96 -6.83 8.48 -24.89
C LEU A 96 -6.21 9.29 -23.75
N TYR A 97 -6.83 9.25 -22.58
CA TYR A 97 -6.30 9.86 -21.37
C TYR A 97 -5.75 8.76 -20.46
N PRO A 98 -4.43 8.63 -20.31
CA PRO A 98 -3.84 7.67 -19.39
C PRO A 98 -4.23 7.97 -17.94
N SER A 99 -4.44 6.92 -17.15
CA SER A 99 -4.69 6.97 -15.72
C SER A 99 -3.38 7.15 -14.96
N LEU A 100 -3.35 8.14 -14.06
CA LEU A 100 -2.35 8.28 -13.01
C LEU A 100 -2.68 7.43 -11.76
N GLY A 101 -3.81 6.71 -11.78
CA GLY A 101 -4.42 6.13 -10.58
C GLY A 101 -5.08 7.22 -9.71
N THR A 102 -5.53 6.83 -8.51
CA THR A 102 -5.92 7.81 -7.48
C THR A 102 -4.76 8.78 -7.25
N ALA A 103 -5.04 10.07 -7.08
CA ALA A 103 -4.05 11.01 -6.56
C ALA A 103 -3.58 10.47 -5.20
N GLY A 104 -2.42 9.81 -5.19
CA GLY A 104 -1.94 9.09 -4.03
C GLY A 104 -1.50 10.08 -2.96
N LEU A 105 -1.86 9.80 -1.71
CA LEU A 105 -1.31 10.46 -0.55
C LEU A 105 0.03 9.79 -0.23
N ALA A 106 1.05 10.61 -0.02
CA ALA A 106 2.38 10.12 0.34
C ALA A 106 2.35 9.57 1.77
N VAL A 107 2.83 8.34 1.93
CA VAL A 107 2.96 7.69 3.22
C VAL A 107 4.03 8.42 4.04
N PRO A 108 3.71 8.95 5.23
CA PRO A 108 4.68 9.60 6.11
C PRO A 108 5.71 8.60 6.66
N ASP A 109 6.84 9.11 7.13
CA ASP A 109 7.78 8.34 7.94
C ASP A 109 7.32 8.35 9.40
N LEU A 110 7.05 7.16 9.93
CA LEU A 110 6.53 6.90 11.27
C LEU A 110 7.55 6.18 12.14
N VAL A 111 8.71 5.80 11.59
CA VAL A 111 9.73 5.05 12.33
C VAL A 111 10.31 5.92 13.45
N GLY A 112 10.45 5.33 14.63
CA GLY A 112 10.91 6.00 15.85
C GLY A 112 9.81 6.76 16.61
N LEU A 113 8.61 6.89 16.05
CA LEU A 113 7.49 7.55 16.72
C LEU A 113 6.77 6.59 17.68
N PRO A 114 6.17 7.13 18.76
CA PRO A 114 5.17 6.42 19.55
C PRO A 114 3.93 6.09 18.70
N PRO A 115 3.26 4.95 18.91
CA PRO A 115 2.06 4.57 18.16
C PRO A 115 0.97 5.65 18.13
N ALA A 116 0.75 6.32 19.26
CA ALA A 116 -0.23 7.42 19.34
C ALA A 116 0.13 8.62 18.44
N ALA A 117 1.41 8.95 18.33
CA ALA A 117 1.87 10.03 17.45
C ALA A 117 1.80 9.61 15.98
N ALA A 118 2.13 8.35 15.69
CA ALA A 118 2.02 7.78 14.34
C ALA A 118 0.58 7.80 13.82
N ALA A 119 -0.40 7.47 14.67
CA ALA A 119 -1.82 7.53 14.33
C ALA A 119 -2.27 8.94 13.93
N VAL A 120 -1.86 9.96 14.69
CA VAL A 120 -2.17 11.37 14.39
C VAL A 120 -1.55 11.79 13.05
N GLN A 121 -0.32 11.38 12.77
CA GLN A 121 0.37 11.74 11.53
C GLN A 121 -0.25 11.04 10.30
N LEU A 122 -0.75 9.82 10.45
CA LEU A 122 -1.54 9.13 9.43
C LEU A 122 -2.86 9.85 9.15
N GLU A 123 -3.58 10.25 10.18
CA GLU A 123 -4.84 10.99 10.05
C GLU A 123 -4.63 12.33 9.33
N GLN A 124 -3.59 13.08 9.71
CA GLN A 124 -3.20 14.34 9.03
C GLN A 124 -2.84 14.13 7.55
N ALA A 125 -2.27 12.98 7.22
CA ALA A 125 -1.93 12.60 5.85
C ALA A 125 -3.15 12.05 5.07
N GLY A 126 -4.34 11.95 5.67
CA GLY A 126 -5.54 11.38 5.05
C GLY A 126 -5.47 9.86 4.84
N LEU A 127 -4.60 9.19 5.61
CA LEU A 127 -4.38 7.75 5.63
C LEU A 127 -4.99 7.12 6.88
N ALA A 128 -5.18 5.81 6.86
CA ALA A 128 -5.73 5.04 7.96
C ALA A 128 -4.67 4.14 8.62
N GLU A 129 -4.87 3.85 9.90
CA GLU A 129 -4.06 2.87 10.62
C GLU A 129 -4.41 1.44 10.16
N GLY A 130 -3.37 0.63 9.95
CA GLY A 130 -3.44 -0.74 9.48
C GLY A 130 -3.32 -1.77 10.60
N GLU A 131 -2.66 -2.89 10.31
CA GLU A 131 -2.41 -3.94 11.32
C GLU A 131 -1.18 -3.61 12.17
N HIS A 132 -1.21 -4.01 13.44
CA HIS A 132 -0.08 -3.86 14.35
C HIS A 132 0.54 -5.22 14.63
N ALA A 133 1.84 -5.31 14.37
CA ALA A 133 2.66 -6.40 14.85
C ALA A 133 3.55 -5.90 15.98
N GLU A 134 3.84 -6.78 16.94
CA GLU A 134 4.65 -6.44 18.10
C GLU A 134 5.82 -7.41 18.21
N VAL A 135 7.00 -6.86 18.49
CA VAL A 135 8.20 -7.66 18.77
C VAL A 135 8.84 -7.17 20.07
N GLN A 136 9.58 -8.06 20.72
CA GLN A 136 10.43 -7.70 21.85
C GLN A 136 11.87 -7.73 21.35
N GLY A 137 12.49 -6.55 21.30
CA GLY A 137 13.86 -6.40 20.83
C GLY A 137 14.63 -5.35 21.62
N GLU A 138 15.93 -5.28 21.37
CA GLU A 138 16.77 -4.22 21.90
C GLU A 138 16.36 -2.84 21.34
N GLY A 139 16.60 -1.78 22.11
CA GLY A 139 16.31 -0.40 21.72
C GLY A 139 15.16 0.24 22.51
N THR A 140 14.67 1.37 22.00
CA THR A 140 13.59 2.13 22.65
C THR A 140 12.31 1.32 22.64
N ALA A 141 11.65 1.26 23.79
CA ALA A 141 10.36 0.59 23.93
C ALA A 141 9.21 1.50 23.53
N MET A 142 8.11 0.88 23.10
CA MET A 142 6.86 1.54 22.71
C MET A 142 7.03 2.51 21.53
N VAL A 143 7.90 2.17 20.59
CA VAL A 143 8.10 2.93 19.34
C VAL A 143 7.88 2.03 18.13
N VAL A 144 7.49 2.64 17.00
CA VAL A 144 7.45 2.00 15.70
C VAL A 144 8.88 1.75 15.22
N ILE A 145 9.20 0.50 14.88
CA ILE A 145 10.51 0.10 14.36
C ILE A 145 10.48 -0.20 12.87
N ALA A 146 9.31 -0.50 12.32
CA ALA A 146 9.10 -0.64 10.90
C ALA A 146 7.65 -0.31 10.53
N GLN A 147 7.45 0.08 9.28
CA GLN A 147 6.13 0.33 8.72
C GLN A 147 6.02 -0.33 7.34
N SER A 148 4.78 -0.61 6.93
CA SER A 148 4.48 -1.07 5.58
C SER A 148 3.15 -0.46 5.13
N PRO A 149 3.09 0.25 3.98
CA PRO A 149 4.17 0.50 3.02
C PRO A 149 5.30 1.42 3.52
N ALA A 150 6.42 1.44 2.77
CA ALA A 150 7.58 2.26 3.10
C ALA A 150 7.27 3.77 2.98
N PRO A 151 7.98 4.64 3.72
CA PRO A 151 7.82 6.09 3.61
C PRO A 151 7.95 6.58 2.15
N GLY A 152 7.12 7.54 1.76
CA GLY A 152 7.06 8.08 0.40
C GLY A 152 6.28 7.23 -0.61
N SER A 153 5.80 6.04 -0.22
CA SER A 153 4.87 5.26 -1.05
C SER A 153 3.56 6.03 -1.26
N LEU A 154 2.88 5.78 -2.38
CA LEU A 154 1.61 6.43 -2.69
C LEU A 154 0.45 5.48 -2.37
N LEU A 155 -0.48 5.94 -1.52
CA LEU A 155 -1.70 5.22 -1.18
C LEU A 155 -2.94 6.02 -1.58
N PRO A 156 -4.05 5.37 -1.93
CA PRO A 156 -5.33 6.07 -2.08
C PRO A 156 -5.73 6.73 -0.74
N PRO A 157 -6.60 7.76 -0.77
CA PRO A 157 -7.22 8.28 0.44
C PRO A 157 -7.85 7.17 1.29
N GLY A 158 -7.55 7.17 2.60
CA GLY A 158 -7.96 6.10 3.52
C GLY A 158 -7.17 4.79 3.36
N GLY A 159 -6.09 4.78 2.57
CA GLY A 159 -5.17 3.65 2.49
C GLY A 159 -4.54 3.34 3.84
N LYS A 160 -4.28 2.05 4.10
CA LYS A 160 -3.83 1.58 5.41
C LYS A 160 -2.31 1.43 5.48
N VAL A 161 -1.73 1.84 6.60
CA VAL A 161 -0.30 1.64 6.91
C VAL A 161 -0.19 0.76 8.16
N SER A 162 0.45 -0.39 8.01
CA SER A 162 0.69 -1.34 9.10
C SER A 162 2.00 -1.03 9.82
N LEU A 163 2.02 -1.23 11.13
CA LEU A 163 3.12 -0.82 12.00
C LEU A 163 3.69 -2.02 12.75
N LEU A 164 5.02 -2.06 12.85
CA LEU A 164 5.74 -2.97 13.74
C LEU A 164 6.24 -2.18 14.94
N ILE A 165 5.79 -2.57 16.13
CA ILE A 165 6.06 -1.84 17.38
C ILE A 165 7.01 -2.68 18.25
N ASN A 166 8.08 -2.04 18.76
CA ASN A 166 8.93 -2.67 19.76
C ASN A 166 8.25 -2.57 21.13
N ARG A 167 7.71 -3.68 21.62
CA ARG A 167 7.23 -3.75 23.01
C ARG A 167 8.41 -3.94 23.95
N GLN A 168 8.34 -3.25 25.07
CA GLN A 168 9.23 -3.52 26.20
C GLN A 168 9.06 -5.00 26.59
N ALA A 169 10.17 -5.73 26.72
CA ALA A 169 10.13 -7.02 27.38
C ALA A 169 9.47 -6.80 28.73
N ARG A 170 8.34 -7.48 28.99
CA ARG A 170 7.79 -7.51 30.34
C ARG A 170 8.84 -8.20 31.18
N GLU A 171 9.64 -7.44 31.91
CA GLU A 171 10.41 -7.98 33.02
C GLU A 171 9.38 -8.64 33.92
N ASN A 172 9.36 -9.98 33.95
CA ASN A 172 8.49 -10.74 34.85
C ASN A 172 9.00 -10.53 36.27
N ARG A 173 8.77 -9.32 36.80
CA ARG A 173 9.11 -8.91 38.15
C ARG A 173 8.20 -9.66 39.10
N VAL A 174 8.83 -10.49 39.90
CA VAL A 174 8.25 -11.27 40.97
C VAL A 174 8.87 -10.83 42.29
N VAL A 175 8.17 -11.13 43.38
CA VAL A 175 8.71 -10.93 44.72
C VAL A 175 9.67 -12.07 45.01
N MET A 176 10.90 -11.74 45.39
CA MET A 176 11.90 -12.73 45.74
C MET A 176 11.44 -13.50 46.99
N PRO A 177 11.30 -14.84 46.92
CA PRO A 177 10.94 -15.65 48.08
C PRO A 177 12.02 -15.57 49.17
N ASP A 178 11.60 -15.77 50.41
CA ASP A 178 12.52 -15.84 51.54
C ASP A 178 13.08 -17.25 51.70
N MET A 179 14.38 -17.39 51.48
CA MET A 179 15.13 -18.63 51.67
C MET A 179 16.01 -18.58 52.92
N VAL A 180 15.99 -17.49 53.70
CA VAL A 180 16.78 -17.40 54.93
C VAL A 180 16.24 -18.38 55.97
N GLY A 181 17.14 -19.17 56.56
CA GLY A 181 16.79 -20.23 57.51
C GLY A 181 16.54 -21.60 56.87
N GLU A 182 16.39 -21.67 55.54
CA GLU A 182 16.23 -22.93 54.82
C GLU A 182 17.57 -23.64 54.60
N PRO A 183 17.60 -24.98 54.57
CA PRO A 183 18.74 -25.74 54.06
C PRO A 183 19.05 -25.38 52.59
N VAL A 184 20.34 -25.32 52.23
CA VAL A 184 20.77 -24.91 50.88
C VAL A 184 20.17 -25.77 49.77
N ASP A 185 20.06 -27.08 49.99
CA ASP A 185 19.47 -28.03 49.03
C ASP A 185 17.96 -27.79 48.83
N VAL A 186 17.24 -27.46 49.92
CA VAL A 186 15.83 -27.07 49.87
C VAL A 186 15.67 -25.74 49.13
N ALA A 187 16.47 -24.74 49.50
CA ALA A 187 16.46 -23.42 48.87
C ALA A 187 16.74 -23.50 47.37
N GLN A 188 17.73 -24.27 46.94
CA GLN A 188 18.04 -24.49 45.52
C GLN A 188 16.86 -25.09 44.74
N ASN A 189 16.19 -26.09 45.33
CA ASN A 189 15.03 -26.72 44.71
C ASN A 189 13.83 -25.77 44.62
N LEU A 190 13.56 -25.00 45.69
CA LEU A 190 12.48 -24.02 45.70
C LEU A 190 12.72 -22.91 44.68
N LEU A 191 13.91 -22.31 44.67
CA LEU A 191 14.30 -21.27 43.71
C LEU A 191 14.18 -21.77 42.27
N SER A 192 14.66 -22.99 41.98
CA SER A 192 14.56 -23.60 40.65
C SER A 192 13.11 -23.81 40.20
N ARG A 193 12.23 -24.28 41.11
CA ARG A 193 10.80 -24.43 40.84
C ARG A 193 10.10 -23.10 40.56
N TRP A 194 10.57 -22.04 41.20
CA TRP A 194 10.03 -20.69 41.04
C TRP A 194 10.64 -19.96 39.84
N GLY A 195 11.54 -20.61 39.09
CA GLY A 195 12.15 -20.06 37.87
C GLY A 195 13.35 -19.17 38.12
N PHE A 196 13.95 -19.21 39.31
CA PHE A 196 15.23 -18.57 39.60
C PHE A 196 16.38 -19.56 39.38
N ARG A 197 17.58 -19.02 39.08
CA ARG A 197 18.82 -19.81 39.00
C ARG A 197 19.65 -19.52 40.23
N VAL A 198 20.36 -20.52 40.76
CA VAL A 198 21.33 -20.30 41.84
C VAL A 198 22.71 -20.18 41.20
N ASP A 199 23.29 -18.98 41.28
CA ASP A 199 24.58 -18.66 40.65
C ASP A 199 25.76 -19.03 41.56
N GLY A 200 25.52 -19.20 42.86
CA GLY A 200 26.55 -19.66 43.79
C GLY A 200 26.07 -19.74 45.23
N VAL A 201 26.79 -20.56 46.00
CA VAL A 201 26.63 -20.69 47.46
C VAL A 201 27.95 -20.34 48.13
N GLN A 202 27.95 -19.28 48.93
CA GLN A 202 29.12 -18.75 49.62
C GLN A 202 29.11 -19.19 51.09
N PRO A 203 30.13 -19.91 51.58
CA PRO A 203 30.15 -20.38 52.96
C PRO A 203 30.60 -19.26 53.92
N VAL A 204 29.85 -19.04 55.01
CA VAL A 204 30.06 -17.95 55.98
C VAL A 204 30.11 -18.53 57.41
N PRO A 205 31.13 -18.19 58.23
CA PRO A 205 31.16 -18.60 59.63
C PRO A 205 29.94 -18.05 60.38
N TYR A 206 29.16 -18.94 61.00
CA TYR A 206 27.99 -18.54 61.76
C TYR A 206 27.86 -19.39 63.05
N PRO A 207 28.48 -18.95 64.16
CA PRO A 207 28.45 -19.69 65.41
C PRO A 207 27.01 -19.93 65.89
N GLY A 208 26.72 -21.16 66.31
CA GLY A 208 25.41 -21.53 66.87
C GLY A 208 24.35 -21.95 65.84
N LEU A 209 24.68 -21.99 64.54
CA LEU A 209 23.81 -22.52 63.51
C LEU A 209 24.42 -23.80 62.88
N PRO A 210 23.62 -24.84 62.57
CA PRO A 210 24.10 -25.99 61.82
C PRO A 210 24.68 -25.57 60.46
N ALA A 211 25.68 -26.30 59.96
CA ALA A 211 26.25 -26.04 58.64
C ALA A 211 25.23 -26.28 57.52
N GLY A 212 25.28 -25.46 56.47
CA GLY A 212 24.43 -25.61 55.27
C GLY A 212 23.06 -24.92 55.35
N VAL A 213 22.86 -24.00 56.30
CA VAL A 213 21.65 -23.18 56.42
C VAL A 213 21.88 -21.82 55.77
N VAL A 214 20.94 -21.35 54.95
CA VAL A 214 21.03 -20.04 54.30
C VAL A 214 20.91 -18.94 55.34
N VAL A 215 21.95 -18.10 55.47
CA VAL A 215 21.98 -16.95 56.37
C VAL A 215 21.71 -15.63 55.66
N LYS A 216 21.90 -15.60 54.33
CA LYS A 216 21.66 -14.43 53.49
C LYS A 216 21.43 -14.86 52.05
N GLN A 217 20.65 -14.07 51.31
CA GLN A 217 20.44 -14.22 49.88
C GLN A 217 20.56 -12.89 49.14
N THR A 218 20.80 -12.94 47.84
CA THR A 218 20.74 -11.78 46.94
C THR A 218 20.17 -12.25 45.60
N PRO A 219 19.07 -11.65 45.10
CA PRO A 219 18.28 -10.54 45.66
C PRO A 219 17.67 -10.82 47.06
N MET A 220 17.40 -9.75 47.83
CA MET A 220 16.86 -9.88 49.19
C MET A 220 15.42 -10.38 49.19
N ALA A 221 15.04 -11.14 50.21
CA ALA A 221 13.66 -11.60 50.41
C ALA A 221 12.67 -10.42 50.40
N GLY A 222 11.52 -10.59 49.75
CA GLY A 222 10.52 -9.54 49.59
C GLY A 222 10.88 -8.44 48.57
N GLY A 223 12.13 -8.42 48.08
CA GLY A 223 12.59 -7.47 47.08
C GLY A 223 12.12 -7.81 45.65
N PRO A 224 12.15 -6.83 44.73
CA PRO A 224 11.83 -7.08 43.33
C PRO A 224 12.94 -7.92 42.66
N ALA A 225 12.56 -8.99 41.98
CA ALA A 225 13.46 -9.81 41.18
C ALA A 225 12.79 -10.25 39.87
N SER A 226 13.56 -10.41 38.80
CA SER A 226 13.02 -10.95 37.54
C SER A 226 13.18 -12.47 37.48
N LEU A 227 12.21 -13.19 36.93
CA LEU A 227 12.38 -14.62 36.64
C LEU A 227 13.63 -14.85 35.77
N GLY A 228 14.39 -15.90 36.07
CA GLY A 228 15.67 -16.21 35.43
C GLY A 228 16.90 -15.44 35.97
N THR A 229 16.69 -14.51 36.91
CA THR A 229 17.79 -13.86 37.64
C THR A 229 18.56 -14.87 38.47
N GLY A 230 19.88 -14.70 38.53
CA GLY A 230 20.77 -15.46 39.39
C GLY A 230 20.66 -15.05 40.86
N VAL A 231 20.50 -16.04 41.73
CA VAL A 231 20.44 -15.89 43.18
C VAL A 231 21.75 -16.38 43.77
N VAL A 232 22.40 -15.52 44.55
CA VAL A 232 23.56 -15.90 45.37
C VAL A 232 23.08 -16.15 46.78
N LEU A 233 23.43 -17.32 47.31
CA LEU A 233 23.13 -17.71 48.68
C LEU A 233 24.40 -17.66 49.52
N TRP A 234 24.30 -17.23 50.77
CA TRP A 234 25.35 -17.40 51.76
C TRP A 234 24.86 -18.40 52.79
N ALA A 235 25.67 -19.43 53.07
CA ALA A 235 25.29 -20.53 53.94
C ALA A 235 26.25 -20.64 55.14
N SER A 236 25.73 -21.03 56.30
CA SER A 236 26.55 -21.30 57.49
C SER A 236 27.57 -22.40 57.22
N ARG A 237 28.80 -22.20 57.72
CA ARG A 237 29.88 -23.19 57.74
C ARG A 237 30.44 -23.37 59.13
#